data_AF-A0A9W9BX90-F1
#
_entry.id   AF-A0A9W9BX90-F1
#
_cell.length_a   1.000
_cell.length_b   1.000
_cell.length_c   1.000
_cell.angle_alpha   90.00
_cell.angle_beta   90.00
_cell.angle_gamma   90.00
#
_symmetry.space_group_name_H-M   'P 1'
#
loop_
_entity.id
_entity.type
_entity.pdbx_description
1 polymer ?
#
loop_
_entity_poly.entity_id
_entity_poly.type
_entity_poly.pdbx_seq_one_letter_code
_entity_poly.pdbx_strand_id
1 'polypeptide(L)'
;MGSGGSSVAHNGSVGGGCIMDGPFKGIETHHGPNSPAMAGEVKVNEVFLYNLRCLKRDLTNYAPSNWLTTDNLCNLTLGPAAKNIATFQNEPQGRFDQGFLGLHVAGHFSIGGDAGDFFSSPNDPIFFKHHAMLDRVWWIWQALHLDQYKIIAGTITLFNNPPSRDANLGDIVQMS
;
A
#
# COMPACT_ATOMS: atom_id res chain seq x y z
N MET A 1 1.74 -1.88 -13.80
CA MET A 1 2.74 -1.10 -13.02
C MET A 1 3.99 -0.98 -13.87
N GLY A 2 4.34 0.25 -14.24
CA GLY A 2 5.36 0.53 -15.25
C GLY A 2 6.74 0.05 -14.83
N SER A 3 7.33 -0.82 -15.66
CA SER A 3 8.75 -1.12 -15.64
C SER A 3 9.52 0.08 -16.19
N GLY A 4 10.34 0.73 -15.36
CA GLY A 4 11.31 1.72 -15.84
C GLY A 4 11.08 3.13 -15.32
N GLY A 5 11.27 3.32 -14.02
CA GLY A 5 11.49 4.64 -13.42
C GLY A 5 12.25 4.42 -12.12
N SER A 6 13.40 5.08 -11.98
CA SER A 6 14.22 5.04 -10.76
C SER A 6 13.32 5.14 -9.53
N SER A 7 13.45 4.18 -8.61
CA SER A 7 12.58 4.03 -7.45
C SER A 7 12.65 5.27 -6.55
N VAL A 8 11.75 6.21 -6.79
CA VAL A 8 11.52 7.42 -5.97
C VAL A 8 11.41 7.07 -4.48
N ALA A 9 10.98 5.84 -4.17
CA ALA A 9 10.78 5.30 -2.84
C ALA A 9 12.02 5.23 -1.92
N HIS A 10 13.23 5.04 -2.45
CA HIS A 10 14.38 4.55 -1.64
C HIS A 10 15.53 5.55 -1.49
N ASN A 11 15.31 6.83 -1.76
CA ASN A 11 16.32 7.84 -1.45
C ASN A 11 16.53 7.92 0.08
N GLY A 12 17.77 7.72 0.55
CA GLY A 12 18.15 7.84 1.95
C GLY A 12 17.79 6.64 2.85
N SER A 13 17.74 5.43 2.29
CA SER A 13 17.49 4.20 3.06
C SER A 13 18.73 3.74 3.86
N VAL A 14 18.51 2.99 4.95
CA VAL A 14 19.56 2.56 5.90
C VAL A 14 19.67 1.03 6.07
N GLY A 15 18.97 0.24 5.24
CA GLY A 15 18.87 -1.21 5.36
C GLY A 15 18.90 -1.97 4.03
N GLY A 16 17.90 -2.82 3.81
CA GLY A 16 17.77 -3.68 2.60
C GLY A 16 17.96 -5.17 2.85
N GLY A 17 18.34 -5.55 4.08
CA GLY A 17 18.61 -6.91 4.49
C GLY A 17 17.50 -7.54 5.34
N CYS A 18 17.79 -8.74 5.84
CA CYS A 18 16.94 -9.42 6.83
C CYS A 18 16.77 -8.58 8.09
N ILE A 19 15.64 -8.73 8.79
CA ILE A 19 15.47 -8.17 10.13
C ILE A 19 16.49 -8.79 11.10
N MET A 20 17.28 -7.95 11.76
CA MET A 20 18.41 -8.37 12.59
C MET A 20 18.12 -8.42 14.09
N ASP A 21 17.04 -7.78 14.55
CA ASP A 21 16.67 -7.61 15.96
C ASP A 21 15.15 -7.52 16.19
N GLY A 22 14.76 -7.37 17.46
CA GLY A 22 13.35 -7.28 17.86
C GLY A 22 12.58 -8.61 17.81
N PRO A 23 11.27 -8.57 18.06
CA PRO A 23 10.43 -9.78 18.20
C PRO A 23 10.20 -10.53 16.88
N PHE A 24 10.54 -9.93 15.74
CA PHE A 24 10.40 -10.52 14.41
C PHE A 24 11.74 -10.94 13.81
N LYS A 25 12.83 -10.89 14.57
CA LYS A 25 14.10 -11.45 14.16
C LYS A 25 13.94 -12.93 13.83
N GLY A 26 14.41 -13.33 12.65
CA GLY A 26 14.39 -14.73 12.22
C GLY A 26 13.01 -15.23 11.78
N ILE A 27 12.02 -14.34 11.61
CA ILE A 27 10.78 -14.73 10.96
C ILE A 27 11.05 -15.10 9.50
N GLU A 28 10.44 -16.21 9.09
CA GLU A 28 10.54 -16.75 7.75
C GLU A 28 9.30 -16.37 6.94
N THR A 29 9.51 -15.92 5.71
CA THR A 29 8.46 -15.70 4.72
C THR A 29 8.53 -16.83 3.71
N HIS A 30 7.37 -17.36 3.30
CA HIS A 30 7.29 -18.52 2.41
C HIS A 30 6.75 -18.18 1.01
N HIS A 31 6.38 -16.92 0.77
CA HIS A 31 5.77 -16.44 -0.46
C HIS A 31 6.42 -15.16 -0.96
N GLY A 32 6.35 -14.94 -2.28
CA GLY A 32 6.89 -13.76 -2.93
C GLY A 32 8.43 -13.64 -2.83
N PRO A 33 9.00 -12.49 -3.19
CA PRO A 33 8.30 -11.29 -3.62
C PRO A 33 7.68 -11.46 -5.01
N ASN A 34 6.48 -10.93 -5.22
CA ASN A 34 5.69 -11.07 -6.45
C ASN A 34 5.78 -9.83 -7.34
N SER A 35 5.85 -8.66 -6.71
CA SER A 35 6.01 -7.35 -7.34
C SER A 35 6.81 -6.46 -6.39
N PRO A 36 8.12 -6.76 -6.22
CA PRO A 36 8.97 -6.05 -5.27
C PRO A 36 9.17 -4.60 -5.67
N ALA A 37 9.16 -3.70 -4.68
CA ALA A 37 9.45 -2.29 -4.87
C ALA A 37 10.88 -1.90 -4.46
N MET A 38 11.61 -2.78 -3.77
CA MET A 38 12.98 -2.54 -3.31
C MET A 38 14.02 -2.97 -4.35
N ALA A 39 15.05 -2.14 -4.54
CA ALA A 39 16.15 -2.46 -5.44
C ALA A 39 16.90 -3.72 -4.95
N GLY A 40 17.27 -4.60 -5.89
CA GLY A 40 18.00 -5.83 -5.59
C GLY A 40 17.12 -7.03 -5.23
N GLU A 41 15.80 -6.87 -5.11
CA GLU A 41 14.87 -7.99 -4.98
C GLU A 41 14.56 -8.63 -6.33
N VAL A 42 14.48 -9.96 -6.33
CA VAL A 42 14.16 -10.76 -7.51
C VAL A 42 12.75 -11.31 -7.33
N LYS A 43 11.83 -10.89 -8.20
CA LYS A 43 10.47 -11.42 -8.20
C LYS A 43 10.47 -12.93 -8.48
N VAL A 44 9.56 -13.66 -7.84
CA VAL A 44 9.34 -15.08 -8.14
C VAL A 44 8.71 -15.24 -9.52
N ASN A 45 8.97 -16.39 -10.16
CA ASN A 45 8.40 -16.70 -11.47
C ASN A 45 6.93 -17.15 -11.39
N GLU A 46 6.51 -17.67 -10.24
CA GLU A 46 5.15 -18.15 -9.98
C GLU A 46 4.65 -17.59 -8.64
N VAL A 47 3.47 -16.97 -8.65
CA VAL A 47 2.95 -16.13 -7.55
C VAL A 47 2.78 -16.90 -6.22
N PHE A 48 2.50 -18.20 -6.31
CA PHE A 48 2.25 -19.07 -5.17
C PHE A 48 3.37 -20.08 -4.91
N LEU A 49 4.53 -19.91 -5.56
CA LEU A 49 5.67 -20.78 -5.33
C LEU A 49 6.14 -20.68 -3.88
N TYR A 50 6.40 -21.83 -3.26
CA TYR A 50 7.07 -21.88 -1.97
C TYR A 50 8.48 -21.31 -2.09
N ASN A 51 8.75 -20.24 -1.36
CA ASN A 51 10.02 -19.53 -1.37
C ASN A 51 10.42 -19.15 0.05
N LEU A 52 11.17 -20.04 0.71
CA LEU A 52 11.67 -19.83 2.07
C LEU A 52 12.80 -18.80 2.10
N ARG A 53 12.61 -17.72 2.85
CA ARG A 53 13.60 -16.65 3.03
C ARG A 53 13.30 -15.84 4.29
N CYS A 54 14.26 -15.03 4.73
CA CYS A 54 14.03 -14.08 5.81
C CYS A 54 13.10 -12.94 5.37
N LEU A 55 12.36 -12.37 6.33
CA LEU A 55 11.68 -11.09 6.16
C LEU A 55 12.70 -9.94 6.08
N LYS A 56 12.56 -9.06 5.09
CA LYS A 56 13.45 -7.93 4.82
C LYS A 56 12.77 -6.57 5.02
N ARG A 57 13.55 -5.58 5.44
CA ARG A 57 13.14 -4.17 5.53
C ARG A 57 14.23 -3.24 5.03
N ASP A 58 13.83 -2.09 4.52
CA ASP A 58 14.73 -0.99 4.15
C ASP A 58 14.10 0.34 4.56
N LEU A 59 14.23 0.66 5.85
CA LEU A 59 13.57 1.83 6.41
C LEU A 59 14.09 3.11 5.76
N THR A 60 13.17 3.99 5.40
CA THR A 60 13.47 5.29 4.81
C THR A 60 12.61 6.38 5.42
N ASN A 61 13.21 7.56 5.60
CA ASN A 61 12.50 8.77 6.01
C ASN A 61 11.93 9.55 4.82
N TYR A 62 12.34 9.25 3.59
CA TYR A 62 11.92 10.00 2.42
C TYR A 62 10.41 9.90 2.17
N ALA A 63 9.88 8.68 2.04
CA ALA A 63 8.45 8.46 1.84
C ALA A 63 7.58 9.11 2.95
N PRO A 64 7.83 8.87 4.26
CA PRO A 64 7.02 9.46 5.30
C PRO A 64 7.12 11.00 5.34
N SER A 65 8.30 11.58 5.09
CA SER A 65 8.47 13.04 5.14
C SER A 65 7.74 13.78 4.02
N ASN A 66 7.49 13.12 2.89
CA ASN A 66 6.79 13.72 1.74
C ASN A 66 5.29 13.44 1.73
N TRP A 67 4.86 12.25 2.21
CA TRP A 67 3.47 11.80 2.03
C TRP A 67 2.72 11.48 3.32
N LEU A 68 3.39 11.03 4.40
CA LEU A 68 2.74 10.76 5.69
C LEU A 68 2.65 12.02 6.56
N THR A 69 2.16 13.10 5.97
CA THR A 69 2.09 14.43 6.58
C THR A 69 0.66 14.77 7.04
N THR A 70 0.55 15.69 7.99
CA THR A 70 -0.76 16.21 8.44
C THR A 70 -1.51 16.86 7.29
N ASP A 71 -0.83 17.55 6.37
CA ASP A 71 -1.48 18.20 5.23
C ASP A 71 -2.16 17.19 4.29
N ASN A 72 -1.50 16.06 4.00
CA ASN A 72 -2.12 15.01 3.19
C ASN A 72 -3.25 14.30 3.93
N LEU A 73 -3.13 14.14 5.25
CA LEU A 73 -4.24 13.64 6.07
C LEU A 73 -5.44 14.60 6.01
N CYS A 74 -5.22 15.91 6.16
CA CYS A 74 -6.25 16.94 6.05
C CYS A 74 -6.88 16.98 4.66
N ASN A 75 -6.07 16.86 3.59
CA ASN A 75 -6.57 16.77 2.22
C ASN A 75 -7.54 15.59 2.05
N LEU A 76 -7.17 14.43 2.63
CA LEU A 76 -7.94 13.21 2.53
C LEU A 76 -9.24 13.23 3.35
N THR A 77 -9.27 13.91 4.51
CA THR A 77 -10.45 13.92 5.38
C THR A 77 -11.36 15.12 5.17
N LEU A 78 -10.82 16.29 4.81
CA LEU A 78 -11.56 17.56 4.75
C LEU A 78 -11.29 18.38 3.48
N GLY A 79 -10.25 18.04 2.72
CA GLY A 79 -9.84 18.80 1.54
C GLY A 79 -10.44 18.27 0.23
N PRO A 80 -9.85 18.67 -0.92
CA PRO A 80 -10.32 18.26 -2.24
C PRO A 80 -10.45 16.75 -2.44
N ALA A 81 -9.54 15.95 -1.88
CA ALA A 81 -9.60 14.49 -2.00
C ALA A 81 -10.79 13.89 -1.24
N ALA A 82 -11.30 14.56 -0.21
CA ALA A 82 -12.43 14.11 0.59
C ALA A 82 -13.80 14.23 -0.11
N LYS A 83 -13.87 14.84 -1.30
CA LYS A 83 -15.13 15.24 -1.95
C LYS A 83 -16.14 14.10 -2.17
N ASN A 84 -15.66 12.91 -2.52
CA ASN A 84 -16.49 11.73 -2.70
C ASN A 84 -15.64 10.46 -2.55
N ILE A 85 -16.29 9.29 -2.48
CA ILE A 85 -15.60 8.02 -2.30
C ILE A 85 -14.54 7.75 -3.38
N ALA A 86 -14.77 8.16 -4.63
CA ALA A 86 -13.83 7.92 -5.73
C ALA A 86 -12.54 8.72 -5.57
N THR A 87 -12.63 10.01 -5.21
CA THR A 87 -11.44 10.82 -4.94
C THR A 87 -10.76 10.39 -3.65
N PHE A 88 -11.54 10.06 -2.62
CA PHE A 88 -11.03 9.62 -1.32
C PHE A 88 -10.23 8.32 -1.47
N GLN A 89 -10.75 7.31 -2.16
CA GLN A 89 -10.06 6.02 -2.27
C GLN A 89 -8.81 6.12 -3.18
N ASN A 90 -8.84 6.96 -4.21
CA ASN A 90 -7.74 7.07 -5.18
C ASN A 90 -6.53 7.83 -4.61
N GLU A 91 -6.78 8.89 -3.82
CA GLU A 91 -5.72 9.74 -3.27
C GLU A 91 -4.66 8.98 -2.46
N PRO A 92 -4.99 8.13 -1.45
CA PRO A 92 -3.99 7.43 -0.67
C PRO A 92 -3.28 6.34 -1.47
N GLN A 93 -3.91 5.81 -2.53
CA GLN A 93 -3.34 4.80 -3.44
C GLN A 93 -2.32 5.38 -4.43
N GLY A 94 -2.19 6.72 -4.47
CA GLY A 94 -1.16 7.41 -5.22
C GLY A 94 -1.57 7.89 -6.61
N ARG A 95 -0.87 8.92 -7.08
CA ARG A 95 -0.91 9.45 -8.44
C ARG A 95 0.49 9.30 -9.02
N PHE A 96 0.83 8.08 -9.44
CA PHE A 96 2.19 7.71 -9.85
C PHE A 96 2.73 8.54 -11.01
N ASP A 97 1.87 8.92 -11.97
CA ASP A 97 2.25 9.78 -13.09
C ASP A 97 2.68 11.20 -12.65
N GLN A 98 2.33 11.59 -11.41
CA GLN A 98 2.71 12.85 -10.78
C GLN A 98 3.79 12.67 -9.71
N GLY A 99 4.33 11.46 -9.54
CA GLY A 99 5.28 11.15 -8.48
C GLY A 99 4.71 11.23 -7.06
N PHE A 100 3.39 11.19 -6.89
CA PHE A 100 2.74 11.25 -5.58
C PHE A 100 2.39 9.85 -5.09
N LEU A 101 2.96 9.41 -3.97
CA LEU A 101 2.70 8.07 -3.42
C LEU A 101 1.35 7.98 -2.70
N GLY A 102 0.93 9.04 -2.01
CA GLY A 102 -0.24 8.98 -1.13
C GLY A 102 0.02 8.17 0.15
N LEU A 103 -0.91 8.26 1.10
CA LEU A 103 -0.72 7.73 2.46
C LEU A 103 -0.56 6.20 2.51
N HIS A 104 -1.24 5.44 1.64
CA HIS A 104 -1.15 3.98 1.61
C HIS A 104 0.20 3.52 1.04
N VAL A 105 0.54 3.97 -0.18
CA VAL A 105 1.80 3.54 -0.81
C VAL A 105 3.01 4.03 -0.03
N ALA A 106 2.97 5.27 0.49
CA ALA A 106 4.06 5.78 1.32
C ALA A 106 4.22 5.02 2.64
N GLY A 107 3.13 4.51 3.22
CA GLY A 107 3.20 3.66 4.40
C GLY A 107 3.96 2.36 4.12
N HIS A 108 3.60 1.66 3.05
CA HIS A 108 4.34 0.48 2.58
C HIS A 108 5.81 0.79 2.29
N PHE A 109 6.08 1.87 1.54
CA PHE A 109 7.44 2.20 1.09
C PHE A 109 8.32 2.80 2.18
N SER A 110 7.74 3.33 3.26
CA SER A 110 8.52 3.76 4.43
C SER A 110 9.24 2.61 5.14
N ILE A 111 8.70 1.39 5.01
CA ILE A 111 9.25 0.17 5.59
C ILE A 111 10.20 -0.53 4.61
N GLY A 112 9.87 -0.50 3.31
CA GLY A 112 10.66 -1.15 2.26
C GLY A 112 10.67 -2.68 2.39
N GLY A 113 11.54 -3.33 1.63
CA GLY A 113 11.62 -4.81 1.56
C GLY A 113 10.26 -5.45 1.32
N ASP A 114 9.93 -6.44 2.15
CA ASP A 114 8.69 -7.21 2.05
C ASP A 114 7.43 -6.37 2.17
N ALA A 115 7.44 -5.36 3.05
CA ALA A 115 6.29 -4.47 3.21
C ALA A 115 6.02 -3.63 1.95
N GLY A 116 7.01 -3.45 1.07
CA GLY A 116 6.88 -2.74 -0.20
C GLY A 116 6.38 -3.59 -1.37
N ASP A 117 6.24 -4.91 -1.21
CA ASP A 117 5.74 -5.78 -2.28
C ASP A 117 4.21 -5.65 -2.43
N PHE A 118 3.74 -5.38 -3.65
CA PHE A 118 2.32 -5.08 -3.87
C PHE A 118 1.37 -6.23 -3.50
N PHE A 119 1.78 -7.50 -3.70
CA PHE A 119 0.91 -8.65 -3.46
C PHE A 119 1.20 -9.37 -2.14
N SER A 120 2.45 -9.30 -1.67
CA SER A 120 2.94 -10.06 -0.52
C SER A 120 3.36 -9.18 0.66
N SER A 121 3.00 -7.89 0.67
CA SER A 121 3.17 -7.00 1.83
C SER A 121 2.61 -7.51 3.16
N PRO A 122 1.54 -8.35 3.22
CA PRO A 122 1.10 -8.96 4.48
C PRO A 122 2.13 -9.91 5.14
N ASN A 123 3.20 -10.31 4.42
CA ASN A 123 4.32 -11.04 5.01
C ASN A 123 4.97 -10.25 6.17
N ASP A 124 4.97 -8.91 6.10
CA ASP A 124 5.45 -8.07 7.19
C ASP A 124 4.32 -7.79 8.20
N PRO A 125 4.49 -8.14 9.50
CA PRO A 125 3.48 -7.88 10.53
C PRO A 125 3.06 -6.40 10.68
N ILE A 126 3.85 -5.45 10.18
CA ILE A 126 3.49 -4.03 10.19
C ILE A 126 2.28 -3.72 9.28
N PHE A 127 2.01 -4.59 8.29
CA PHE A 127 0.87 -4.49 7.38
C PHE A 127 -0.43 -4.20 8.12
N PHE A 128 -0.69 -4.96 9.18
CA PHE A 128 -1.92 -4.85 9.96
C PHE A 128 -2.03 -3.51 10.69
N LYS A 129 -0.92 -2.95 11.19
CA LYS A 129 -0.93 -1.62 11.81
C LYS A 129 -1.10 -0.51 10.77
N HIS A 130 -0.47 -0.66 9.61
CA HIS A 130 -0.62 0.27 8.51
C HIS A 130 -2.08 0.32 8.02
N HIS A 131 -2.69 -0.83 7.75
CA HIS A 131 -4.08 -0.91 7.31
C HIS A 131 -5.08 -0.56 8.41
N ALA A 132 -4.79 -0.81 9.69
CA ALA A 132 -5.62 -0.30 10.78
C ALA A 132 -5.63 1.24 10.82
N MET A 133 -4.51 1.90 10.49
CA MET A 133 -4.50 3.36 10.37
C MET A 133 -5.26 3.84 9.13
N LEU A 134 -5.15 3.15 7.99
CA LEU A 134 -5.95 3.47 6.80
C LEU A 134 -7.45 3.32 7.05
N ASP A 135 -7.86 2.23 7.71
CA ASP A 135 -9.23 1.98 8.12
C ASP A 135 -9.73 3.07 9.09
N ARG A 136 -8.91 3.47 10.07
CA ARG A 136 -9.22 4.60 10.95
C ARG A 136 -9.46 5.89 10.17
N VAL A 137 -8.65 6.18 9.15
CA VAL A 137 -8.82 7.39 8.32
C VAL A 137 -10.08 7.30 7.47
N TRP A 138 -10.37 6.12 6.90
CA TRP A 138 -11.61 5.87 6.18
C TRP A 138 -12.84 6.04 7.06
N TRP A 139 -12.81 5.50 8.28
CA TRP A 139 -13.88 5.68 9.26
C TRP A 139 -14.09 7.16 9.62
N ILE A 140 -13.01 7.93 9.86
CA ILE A 140 -13.11 9.37 10.11
C ILE A 140 -13.77 10.08 8.91
N TRP A 141 -13.35 9.76 7.69
CA TRP A 141 -13.95 10.33 6.49
C TRP A 141 -15.44 9.97 6.39
N GLN A 142 -15.84 8.72 6.60
CA GLN A 142 -17.25 8.32 6.60
C GLN A 142 -18.08 9.09 7.64
N ALA A 143 -17.53 9.32 8.83
CA ALA A 143 -18.20 10.07 9.89
C ALA A 143 -18.38 11.57 9.56
N LEU A 144 -17.49 12.13 8.74
CA LEU A 144 -17.55 13.53 8.28
C LEU A 144 -18.40 13.72 7.02
N HIS A 145 -18.56 12.68 6.19
CA HIS A 145 -19.21 12.73 4.87
C HIS A 145 -20.40 11.76 4.81
N LEU A 146 -21.43 12.03 5.61
CA LEU A 146 -22.62 11.17 5.79
C LEU A 146 -23.51 11.04 4.55
N ASP A 147 -23.31 11.85 3.51
CA ASP A 147 -23.94 11.69 2.21
C ASP A 147 -23.19 10.68 1.31
N GLN A 148 -21.91 10.40 1.61
CA GLN A 148 -21.04 9.53 0.81
C GLN A 148 -20.80 8.15 1.42
N TYR A 149 -20.99 7.95 2.73
CA TYR A 149 -20.55 6.72 3.43
C TYR A 149 -21.12 5.38 2.92
N LYS A 150 -22.25 5.41 2.19
CA LYS A 150 -22.90 4.23 1.57
C LYS A 150 -22.63 4.10 0.06
N ILE A 151 -21.96 5.07 -0.54
CA ILE A 151 -21.68 5.09 -1.97
C ILE A 151 -20.39 4.29 -2.22
N ILE A 152 -20.39 3.48 -3.27
CA ILE A 152 -19.24 2.74 -3.77
C ILE A 152 -18.89 3.30 -5.15
N ALA A 153 -17.60 3.36 -5.48
CA ALA A 153 -17.14 3.76 -6.80
C ALA A 153 -16.00 2.86 -7.30
N GLY A 154 -15.97 2.62 -8.60
CA GLY A 154 -14.97 1.78 -9.26
C GLY A 154 -15.55 0.45 -9.72
N THR A 155 -14.68 -0.35 -10.33
CA THR A 155 -15.03 -1.64 -10.94
C THR A 155 -14.40 -2.79 -10.17
N ILE A 156 -14.80 -4.02 -10.47
CA ILE A 156 -14.32 -5.24 -9.78
C ILE A 156 -12.94 -5.73 -10.28
N THR A 157 -12.24 -4.94 -11.10
CA THR A 157 -10.89 -5.24 -11.59
C THR A 157 -9.95 -4.06 -11.33
N LEU A 158 -8.69 -4.36 -11.03
CA LEU A 158 -7.67 -3.34 -10.74
C LEU A 158 -7.52 -2.40 -11.94
N PHE A 159 -7.69 -1.09 -11.70
CA PHE A 159 -7.70 -0.05 -12.74
C PHE A 159 -8.67 -0.30 -13.90
N ASN A 160 -9.74 -1.07 -13.67
CA ASN A 160 -10.66 -1.53 -14.71
C ASN A 160 -9.95 -2.29 -15.85
N ASN A 161 -8.94 -3.09 -15.50
CA ASN A 161 -8.15 -3.87 -16.46
C ASN A 161 -8.06 -5.36 -16.05
N PRO A 162 -8.66 -6.29 -16.83
CA PRO A 162 -9.53 -6.02 -17.97
C PRO A 162 -10.81 -5.27 -17.56
N PRO A 163 -11.51 -4.60 -18.49
CA PRO A 163 -12.75 -3.90 -18.17
C PRO A 163 -13.77 -4.82 -17.50
N SER A 164 -14.41 -4.34 -16.45
CA SER A 164 -15.43 -5.07 -15.70
C SER A 164 -16.59 -4.15 -15.31
N ARG A 165 -17.65 -4.73 -14.75
CA ARG A 165 -18.79 -3.97 -14.24
C ARG A 165 -18.41 -3.16 -13.00
N ASP A 166 -19.22 -2.15 -12.71
CA ASP A 166 -19.12 -1.41 -11.46
C ASP A 166 -19.33 -2.33 -10.25
N ALA A 167 -18.59 -2.02 -9.19
CA ALA A 167 -18.75 -2.62 -7.88
C ALA A 167 -20.05 -2.12 -7.24
N ASN A 168 -20.73 -2.97 -6.47
CA ASN A 168 -21.99 -2.65 -5.81
C ASN A 168 -22.14 -3.37 -4.47
N LEU A 169 -23.12 -2.95 -3.68
CA LEU A 169 -23.38 -3.48 -2.33
C LEU A 169 -23.73 -4.98 -2.29
N GLY A 170 -24.12 -5.58 -3.41
CA GLY A 170 -24.39 -7.01 -3.53
C GLY A 170 -23.15 -7.86 -3.84
N ASP A 171 -21.97 -7.25 -4.02
CA ASP A 171 -20.75 -7.98 -4.31
C ASP A 171 -20.26 -8.76 -3.09
N ILE A 172 -19.95 -10.04 -3.32
CA ILE A 172 -19.41 -10.93 -2.29
C ILE A 172 -17.87 -10.85 -2.35
N VAL A 173 -17.25 -10.45 -1.25
CA VAL A 173 -15.79 -10.48 -1.07
C VAL A 173 -15.46 -11.67 -0.16
N GLN A 174 -14.59 -12.57 -0.62
CA GLN A 174 -14.20 -13.78 0.11
C GLN A 174 -12.72 -13.71 0.52
N MET A 175 -12.42 -14.29 1.68
CA MET A 175 -11.07 -14.44 2.25
C MET A 175 -10.72 -15.93 2.46
N SER A 176 -11.39 -16.81 1.71
CA SER A 176 -11.29 -18.28 1.81
C SER A 176 -10.11 -18.85 1.04
#